data_AF-A0AAJ0DSM3-F1
#
_entry.id   AF-A0AAJ0DSM3-F1
#
_cell.length_a   1.000
_cell.length_b   1.000
_cell.length_c   1.000
_cell.angle_alpha   90.00
_cell.angle_beta   90.00
_cell.angle_gamma   90.00
#
_symmetry.space_group_name_H-M   'P 1'
#
loop_
_entity.id
_entity.type
_entity.pdbx_description
1 polymer ?
#
loop_
_entity_poly.entity_id
_entity_poly.type
_entity_poly.pdbx_seq_one_letter_code
_entity_poly.pdbx_strand_id
1 'polypeptide(L)'
;MPQLPPDVTTNNTIDQGDQVLMMDGTGYLYIVKDCSTLFGEVSHDLTKGRATMKAEGNMNRHAGYKILTVSAFDAAASSFGISNSTMRAIIVMVTARYYMRDMFKVARTLGFNIIYGDIDSILVRVEWRQSTAARIRPISSRSPSSRT
;
A
#
# COMPACT_ATOMS: atom_id res chain seq x y z
N MET A 1 36.43 12.71 -1.30
CA MET A 1 34.98 12.45 -1.44
C MET A 1 34.62 12.63 -2.90
N PRO A 2 33.84 11.72 -3.54
CA PRO A 2 33.45 11.91 -4.94
C PRO A 2 32.55 13.15 -5.06
N GLN A 3 32.85 14.03 -6.01
CA GLN A 3 32.02 15.20 -6.31
C GLN A 3 30.83 14.79 -7.17
N LEU A 4 29.63 15.27 -6.79
CA LEU A 4 28.43 15.10 -7.60
C LEU A 4 28.52 15.93 -8.88
N PRO A 5 27.89 15.49 -9.99
CA PRO A 5 27.85 16.24 -11.24
C PRO A 5 27.22 17.63 -11.03
N PRO A 6 27.65 18.65 -11.79
CA PRO A 6 27.23 20.04 -11.61
C PRO A 6 25.74 20.32 -11.86
N ASP A 7 24.98 19.32 -12.31
CA ASP A 7 23.60 19.47 -12.79
C ASP A 7 22.54 19.08 -11.74
N VAL A 8 22.97 18.72 -10.52
CA VAL A 8 22.06 18.27 -9.46
C VAL A 8 21.44 19.48 -8.75
N THR A 9 20.34 20.01 -9.30
CA THR A 9 19.51 21.01 -8.61
C THR A 9 18.70 20.38 -7.49
N THR A 10 18.93 20.85 -6.27
CA THR A 10 18.15 20.57 -5.06
C THR A 10 16.70 21.05 -5.24
N ASN A 11 15.76 20.10 -5.39
CA ASN A 11 14.31 20.18 -5.12
C ASN A 11 13.44 19.38 -6.09
N ASN A 12 14.03 18.67 -7.07
CA ASN A 12 13.26 17.87 -8.01
C ASN A 12 13.75 16.42 -7.96
N THR A 13 12.79 15.49 -7.90
CA THR A 13 13.04 14.09 -8.27
C THR A 13 13.67 14.09 -9.66
N ILE A 14 14.95 13.75 -9.76
CA ILE A 14 15.61 13.62 -11.05
C ILE A 14 15.30 12.21 -11.53
N ASP A 15 14.42 12.09 -12.53
CA ASP A 15 14.23 10.86 -13.29
C ASP A 15 15.27 10.84 -14.41
N GLN A 16 16.46 10.32 -14.10
CA GLN A 16 17.54 10.15 -15.07
C GLN A 16 17.53 8.74 -15.63
N GLY A 17 16.43 8.36 -16.31
CA GLY A 17 16.27 7.09 -17.01
C GLY A 17 16.21 5.87 -16.10
N ASP A 18 17.33 5.57 -15.44
CA ASP A 18 17.60 4.39 -14.63
C ASP A 18 17.78 4.71 -13.14
N GLN A 19 17.55 5.95 -12.71
CA GLN A 19 17.86 6.37 -11.33
C GLN A 19 16.84 7.37 -10.80
N VAL A 20 16.39 7.15 -9.56
CA VAL A 20 15.63 8.14 -8.79
C VAL A 20 16.46 8.59 -7.59
N LEU A 21 16.84 9.86 -7.60
CA LEU A 21 17.52 10.51 -6.47
C LEU A 21 16.47 11.26 -5.62
N MET A 22 16.35 10.93 -4.33
CA MET A 22 15.57 11.74 -3.39
C MET A 22 16.49 12.30 -2.32
N MET A 23 16.38 13.59 -2.00
CA MET A 23 17.09 14.18 -0.88
C MET A 23 16.13 14.41 0.28
N ASP A 24 16.58 14.11 1.49
CA ASP A 24 16.24 14.95 2.64
C ASP A 24 17.51 15.64 3.12
N GLY A 25 17.39 16.70 3.93
CA GLY A 25 18.50 17.56 4.37
C GLY A 25 19.65 16.86 5.11
N THR A 26 19.67 15.53 5.22
CA THR A 26 20.73 14.73 5.85
C THR A 26 21.39 13.70 4.93
N GLY A 27 20.91 13.49 3.70
CA GLY A 27 21.52 12.50 2.80
C GLY A 27 20.89 12.37 1.41
N TYR A 28 21.59 11.63 0.55
CA TYR A 28 21.13 11.28 -0.79
C TYR A 28 20.54 9.87 -0.78
N LEU A 29 19.28 9.74 -1.20
CA LEU A 29 18.66 8.46 -1.53
C LEU A 29 18.94 8.16 -3.00
N TYR A 30 19.58 7.02 -3.28
CA TYR A 30 19.84 6.53 -4.62
C TYR A 30 19.04 5.25 -4.88
N ILE A 31 18.09 5.31 -5.81
CA ILE A 31 17.34 4.15 -6.29
C ILE A 31 17.88 3.78 -7.67
N VAL A 32 18.53 2.62 -7.79
CA VAL A 32 18.91 2.04 -9.09
C VAL A 32 17.71 1.33 -9.67
N LYS A 33 17.23 1.79 -10.83
CA LYS A 33 16.25 1.12 -11.66
C LYS A 33 16.95 0.00 -12.44
N ASP A 34 16.25 -1.09 -12.70
CA ASP A 34 16.70 -2.21 -13.53
C ASP A 34 17.92 -3.01 -13.03
N CYS A 35 18.37 -2.78 -11.78
CA CYS A 35 19.26 -3.70 -11.08
C CYS A 35 18.48 -4.51 -10.04
N SER A 36 18.40 -5.82 -10.29
CA SER A 36 17.94 -6.77 -9.29
C SER A 36 18.89 -6.75 -8.09
N THR A 37 18.39 -6.40 -6.90
CA THR A 37 19.15 -6.55 -5.66
C THR A 37 18.86 -7.93 -5.07
N LEU A 38 19.82 -8.54 -4.38
CA LEU A 38 19.59 -9.82 -3.68
C LEU A 38 18.35 -9.76 -2.77
N PHE A 39 18.12 -8.61 -2.10
CA PHE A 39 16.92 -8.39 -1.31
C PHE A 39 15.64 -8.34 -2.16
N GLY A 40 15.72 -7.72 -3.34
CA GLY A 40 14.63 -7.69 -4.33
C GLY A 40 14.27 -9.09 -4.85
N GLU A 41 15.26 -9.93 -5.16
CA GLU A 41 15.04 -11.32 -5.61
C GLU A 41 14.40 -12.16 -4.52
N VAL A 42 14.96 -12.12 -3.31
CA VAL A 42 14.40 -12.84 -2.15
C VAL A 42 12.96 -12.38 -1.87
N SER A 43 12.70 -11.06 -1.92
CA SER A 43 11.35 -10.52 -1.73
C SER A 43 10.39 -10.97 -2.83
N HIS A 44 10.86 -11.03 -4.08
CA HIS A 44 10.07 -11.50 -5.21
C HIS A 44 9.68 -12.98 -5.04
N ASP A 45 10.65 -13.84 -4.69
CA ASP A 45 10.42 -15.27 -4.49
C ASP A 45 9.49 -15.54 -3.32
N LEU A 46 9.67 -14.83 -2.20
CA LEU A 46 8.76 -14.94 -1.05
C LEU A 46 7.34 -14.49 -1.41
N THR A 47 7.20 -13.44 -2.21
CA THR A 47 5.89 -12.93 -2.67
C THR A 47 5.21 -13.94 -3.60
N LYS A 48 5.97 -14.53 -4.54
CA LYS A 48 5.49 -15.58 -5.44
C LYS A 48 5.06 -16.82 -4.66
N GLY A 49 5.91 -17.31 -3.76
CA GLY A 49 5.60 -18.44 -2.89
C GLY A 49 4.34 -18.21 -2.05
N ARG A 50 4.19 -17.00 -1.50
CA ARG A 50 2.98 -16.59 -0.76
C ARG A 50 1.71 -16.68 -1.61
N ALA A 51 1.78 -16.23 -2.86
CA ALA A 51 0.65 -16.26 -3.80
C ALA A 51 0.28 -17.70 -4.17
N THR A 52 1.27 -18.53 -4.48
CA THR A 52 1.07 -19.96 -4.77
C THR A 52 0.40 -20.70 -3.62
N MET A 53 0.90 -20.54 -2.38
CA MET A 53 0.29 -21.19 -1.22
C MET A 53 -1.15 -20.72 -0.96
N LYS A 54 -1.48 -19.46 -1.28
CA LYS A 54 -2.86 -18.97 -1.19
C LYS A 54 -3.77 -19.63 -2.22
N ALA A 55 -3.29 -19.76 -3.46
CA ALA A 55 -4.04 -20.39 -4.56
C ALA A 55 -4.31 -21.88 -4.28
N GLU A 56 -3.38 -22.56 -3.61
CA GLU A 56 -3.51 -23.96 -3.18
C GLU A 56 -4.37 -24.13 -1.91
N GLY A 57 -4.85 -23.03 -1.29
CA GLY A 57 -5.61 -23.09 -0.03
C GLY A 57 -4.76 -23.41 1.21
N ASN A 58 -3.44 -23.45 1.10
CA ASN A 58 -2.53 -23.71 2.21
C ASN A 58 -2.28 -22.43 3.03
N MET A 59 -3.26 -22.08 3.87
CA MET A 59 -3.25 -20.83 4.64
C MET A 59 -2.12 -20.76 5.68
N ASN A 60 -1.67 -21.91 6.22
CA ASN A 60 -0.56 -21.95 7.16
C ASN A 60 0.76 -21.57 6.49
N ARG A 61 1.06 -22.16 5.33
CA ARG A 61 2.27 -21.77 4.57
C ARG A 61 2.15 -20.36 4.02
N HIS A 62 0.97 -19.95 3.56
CA HIS A 62 0.71 -18.56 3.16
C HIS A 62 1.07 -17.56 4.28
N ALA A 63 0.63 -17.84 5.51
CA ALA A 63 0.96 -17.01 6.68
C ALA A 63 2.48 -17.03 6.97
N GLY A 64 3.13 -18.20 6.86
CA GLY A 64 4.58 -18.32 7.01
C GLY A 64 5.36 -17.45 6.02
N TYR A 65 5.02 -17.49 4.73
CA TYR A 65 5.62 -16.62 3.72
C TYR A 65 5.36 -15.13 4.00
N LYS A 66 4.17 -14.77 4.51
CA LYS A 66 3.87 -13.40 4.93
C LYS A 66 4.82 -12.95 6.05
N ILE A 67 5.00 -13.77 7.08
CA ILE A 67 5.88 -13.46 8.22
C ILE A 67 7.32 -13.30 7.73
N LEU A 68 7.83 -14.23 6.93
CA LEU A 68 9.21 -14.16 6.41
C LEU A 68 9.46 -12.89 5.58
N THR A 69 8.48 -12.47 4.77
CA THR A 69 8.60 -11.25 3.97
C THR A 69 8.72 -10.01 4.86
N VAL A 70 7.89 -9.90 5.89
CA VAL A 70 7.91 -8.77 6.83
C VAL A 70 9.19 -8.80 7.69
N SER A 71 9.58 -9.97 8.18
CA SER A 71 10.79 -10.12 8.99
C SER A 71 12.07 -9.82 8.20
N ALA A 72 12.13 -10.14 6.91
CA ALA A 72 13.26 -9.78 6.05
C ALA A 72 13.42 -8.26 5.96
N PHE A 73 12.29 -7.54 5.86
CA PHE A 73 12.29 -6.08 5.87
C PHE A 73 12.71 -5.50 7.22
N ASP A 74 12.14 -5.99 8.32
CA ASP A 74 12.51 -5.55 9.67
C ASP A 74 14.00 -5.81 9.97
N ALA A 75 14.53 -6.96 9.54
CA ALA A 75 15.95 -7.27 9.67
C ALA A 75 16.83 -6.31 8.88
N ALA A 76 16.40 -5.87 7.69
CA ALA A 76 17.11 -4.88 6.89
C ALA A 76 17.05 -3.45 7.48
N ALA A 77 16.06 -3.19 8.35
CA ALA A 77 15.85 -1.93 9.05
C ALA A 77 16.44 -1.89 10.48
N SER A 78 16.79 -3.05 11.05
CA SER A 78 17.21 -3.21 12.44
C SER A 78 18.71 -3.02 12.64
N SER A 79 19.11 -2.41 13.75
CA SER A 79 20.51 -2.28 14.18
C SER A 79 21.28 -3.59 14.32
N PHE A 80 20.56 -4.71 14.45
CA PHE A 80 21.12 -6.05 14.62
C PHE A 80 21.25 -6.83 13.31
N GLY A 81 20.72 -6.32 12.20
CA GLY A 81 20.82 -6.96 10.89
C GLY A 81 22.18 -6.73 10.24
N ILE A 82 22.76 -7.78 9.63
CA ILE A 82 24.02 -7.68 8.86
C ILE A 82 23.87 -6.69 7.67
N SER A 83 22.64 -6.49 7.19
CA SER A 83 22.29 -5.60 6.08
C SER A 83 21.56 -4.33 6.53
N ASN A 84 21.76 -3.92 7.79
CA ASN A 84 21.08 -2.77 8.39
C ASN A 84 21.29 -1.48 7.58
N SER A 85 20.18 -0.84 7.22
CA SER A 85 20.18 0.54 6.78
C SER A 85 18.90 1.23 7.25
N THR A 86 19.03 2.17 8.17
CA THR A 86 17.92 3.06 8.59
C THR A 86 17.30 3.77 7.39
N MET A 87 18.10 4.08 6.37
CA MET A 87 17.61 4.67 5.12
C MET A 87 16.63 3.74 4.40
N ARG A 88 16.86 2.42 4.37
CA ARG A 88 15.91 1.44 3.78
C ARG A 88 14.55 1.46 4.47
N ALA A 89 14.56 1.55 5.80
CA ALA A 89 13.33 1.67 6.59
C ALA A 89 12.56 2.95 6.23
N ILE A 90 13.28 4.08 6.14
CA ILE A 90 12.70 5.38 5.79
C ILE A 90 12.08 5.36 4.39
N ILE A 91 12.79 4.82 3.39
CA ILE A 91 12.29 4.73 2.00
C ILE A 91 10.96 4.00 1.95
N VAL A 92 10.88 2.82 2.58
CA VAL A 92 9.66 2.01 2.55
C VAL A 92 8.53 2.70 3.29
N MET A 93 8.79 3.35 4.42
CA MET A 93 7.77 4.11 5.14
C MET A 93 7.27 5.33 4.35
N VAL A 94 8.17 6.06 3.70
CA VAL A 94 7.81 7.20 2.83
C VAL A 94 6.99 6.72 1.63
N THR A 95 7.39 5.61 1.01
CA THR A 95 6.69 4.99 -0.12
C THR A 95 5.30 4.49 0.28
N ALA A 96 5.18 3.82 1.43
CA ALA A 96 3.89 3.38 1.96
C ALA A 96 2.96 4.56 2.22
N ARG A 97 3.46 5.65 2.83
CA ARG A 97 2.69 6.89 3.04
C ARG A 97 2.26 7.54 1.73
N TYR A 98 3.10 7.49 0.70
CA TYR A 98 2.75 7.99 -0.63
C TYR A 98 1.55 7.23 -1.22
N TYR A 99 1.59 5.90 -1.22
CA TYR A 99 0.47 5.07 -1.70
C TYR A 99 -0.80 5.23 -0.86
N MET A 100 -0.67 5.33 0.47
CA MET A 100 -1.82 5.57 1.36
C MET A 100 -2.50 6.90 1.07
N ARG A 101 -1.75 7.96 0.78
CA ARG A 101 -2.31 9.26 0.37
C ARG A 101 -3.10 9.14 -0.93
N ASP A 102 -2.61 8.34 -1.88
CA ASP A 102 -3.32 8.12 -3.14
C ASP A 102 -4.61 7.32 -2.93
N MET A 103 -4.57 6.25 -2.12
CA MET A 103 -5.77 5.51 -1.71
C MET A 103 -6.81 6.40 -1.03
N PHE A 104 -6.39 7.31 -0.14
CA PHE A 104 -7.30 8.28 0.48
C PHE A 104 -7.97 9.19 -0.56
N LYS A 105 -7.23 9.65 -1.57
CA LYS A 105 -7.79 10.48 -2.66
C LYS A 105 -8.81 9.71 -3.48
N VAL A 106 -8.48 8.48 -3.89
CA VAL A 106 -9.38 7.62 -4.68
C VAL A 106 -10.67 7.33 -3.89
N ALA A 107 -10.56 6.90 -2.64
CA ALA A 107 -11.72 6.59 -1.82
C ALA A 107 -12.64 7.82 -1.59
N ARG A 108 -12.06 9.00 -1.34
CA ARG A 108 -12.85 10.25 -1.24
C ARG A 108 -13.53 10.62 -2.55
N THR A 109 -12.85 10.43 -3.68
CA THR A 109 -13.42 10.70 -5.02
C THR A 109 -14.61 9.79 -5.31
N LEU A 110 -14.59 8.55 -4.80
CA LEU A 110 -15.70 7.61 -4.87
C LEU A 110 -16.81 7.90 -3.85
N GLY A 111 -16.70 8.97 -3.06
CA GLY A 111 -17.71 9.38 -2.08
C GLY A 111 -17.63 8.63 -0.74
N PHE A 112 -16.57 7.86 -0.49
CA PHE A 112 -16.39 7.23 0.81
C PHE A 112 -15.90 8.24 1.86
N ASN A 113 -16.50 8.17 3.05
CA ASN A 113 -16.04 8.93 4.20
C ASN A 113 -15.00 8.10 4.98
N ILE A 114 -13.76 8.55 4.99
CA ILE A 114 -12.64 7.79 5.54
C ILE A 114 -12.43 8.19 7.01
N ILE A 115 -12.53 7.22 7.92
CA ILE A 115 -12.49 7.45 9.37
C ILE A 115 -11.06 7.29 9.92
N TYR A 116 -10.31 6.34 9.37
CA TYR A 116 -8.98 5.97 9.86
C TYR A 116 -8.15 5.34 8.74
N GLY A 117 -6.83 5.32 8.89
CA GLY A 117 -5.96 4.51 8.05
C GLY A 117 -4.65 4.19 8.76
N ASP A 118 -4.15 2.99 8.50
CA ASP A 118 -2.94 2.44 9.11
C ASP A 118 -2.14 1.65 8.08
N ILE A 119 -0.86 2.01 7.94
CA ILE A 119 0.18 1.46 7.06
C ILE A 119 -0.25 1.10 5.63
N ASP A 120 -1.08 0.08 5.46
CA ASP A 120 -1.56 -0.50 4.20
C ASP A 120 -3.09 -0.62 4.09
N SER A 121 -3.85 -0.05 5.04
CA SER A 121 -5.30 -0.20 5.12
C SER A 121 -6.02 1.11 5.48
N ILE A 122 -7.23 1.29 4.95
CA ILE A 122 -8.11 2.42 5.29
C ILE A 122 -9.45 1.89 5.81
N LEU A 123 -10.01 2.57 6.80
CA LEU A 123 -11.34 2.30 7.33
C LEU A 123 -12.32 3.35 6.83
N VAL A 124 -13.36 2.91 6.12
CA VAL A 124 -14.36 3.80 5.53
C VAL A 124 -15.72 3.61 6.19
N ARG A 125 -16.44 4.70 6.41
CA ARG A 125 -17.84 4.70 6.82
C ARG A 125 -18.70 4.48 5.58
N VAL A 126 -19.44 3.38 5.58
CA VAL A 126 -20.50 3.15 4.60
C VAL A 126 -21.81 3.60 5.23
N GLU A 127 -22.32 4.76 4.84
CA GLU A 127 -23.65 5.18 5.26
C GLU A 127 -24.69 4.36 4.49
N TRP A 128 -25.33 3.43 5.19
CA TRP A 128 -26.44 2.66 4.63
C TRP A 128 -27.60 3.63 4.41
N ARG A 129 -27.73 4.18 3.20
CA ARG A 129 -28.96 4.87 2.83
C ARG A 129 -30.10 3.84 2.89
N GLN A 130 -31.03 4.01 3.82
CA GLN A 130 -32.30 3.26 3.89
C GLN A 130 -33.20 3.57 2.68
N SER A 131 -32.73 3.44 1.44
CA SER A 131 -33.50 3.77 0.24
C SER A 131 -33.69 2.57 -0.68
N THR A 132 -34.34 1.52 -0.18
CA THR A 132 -35.12 0.61 -1.05
C THR A 132 -36.17 -0.20 -0.29
N ALA A 133 -35.93 -0.54 0.98
CA ALA A 133 -36.87 -1.34 1.78
C ALA A 133 -38.21 -0.61 2.06
N ALA A 134 -38.23 0.72 2.08
CA ALA A 134 -39.46 1.49 2.30
C ALA A 134 -40.37 1.62 1.06
N ARG A 135 -39.96 1.11 -0.12
CA ARG A 135 -40.77 1.15 -1.35
C ARG A 135 -41.58 -0.12 -1.61
N ILE A 136 -41.34 -1.20 -0.87
CA ILE A 136 -42.18 -2.40 -0.92
C ILE A 136 -43.30 -2.20 0.10
N ARG A 137 -44.28 -1.33 -0.21
CA ARG A 137 -45.58 -1.47 0.44
C ARG A 137 -46.19 -2.78 -0.07
N PRO A 138 -46.60 -3.72 0.79
CA PRO A 138 -47.32 -4.89 0.33
C PRO A 138 -48.60 -4.43 -0.38
N ILE A 139 -48.80 -4.95 -1.61
CA ILE A 139 -49.98 -4.69 -2.46
C ILE A 139 -51.29 -5.06 -1.75
N SER A 140 -51.23 -5.83 -0.65
CA SER A 140 -52.38 -6.29 0.13
C SER A 140 -53.13 -5.21 0.92
N SER A 141 -52.69 -3.94 0.90
CA SER A 141 -53.43 -2.84 1.57
C SER A 141 -54.47 -2.14 0.68
N ARG A 142 -54.69 -2.59 -0.56
CA ARG A 142 -55.84 -2.13 -1.36
C ARG A 142 -57.12 -2.82 -0.88
N SER A 143 -57.80 -2.18 0.08
CA SER A 143 -59.21 -2.45 0.37
C SER A 143 -60.03 -2.29 -0.93
N PRO A 144 -60.92 -3.24 -1.27
CA PRO A 144 -61.86 -3.06 -2.37
C PRO A 144 -62.88 -2.00 -1.95
N SER A 145 -62.87 -0.86 -2.65
CA SER A 145 -63.93 0.13 -2.52
C SER A 145 -65.24 -0.49 -3.00
N SER A 146 -66.15 -0.78 -2.07
CA SER A 146 -67.54 -1.07 -2.37
C SER A 146 -68.17 0.17 -3.02
N ARG A 147 -68.31 0.18 -4.35
CA ARG A 147 -69.25 1.05 -5.04
C ARG A 147 -70.55 0.26 -5.23
N THR A 148 -71.55 0.69 -4.47
CA THR A 148 -72.98 0.51 -4.74
C THR A 148 -73.37 1.08 -6.10
#